data_AF-A0A811GE43-F1
#
_entry.id   AF-A0A811GE43-F1
#
_cell.length_a   1.000
_cell.length_b   1.000
_cell.length_c   1.000
_cell.angle_alpha   90.00
_cell.angle_beta   90.00
_cell.angle_gamma   90.00
#
_symmetry.space_group_name_H-M   'P 1'
#
loop_
_entity.id
_entity.type
_entity.pdbx_description
1 polymer ?
#
loop_
_entity_poly.entity_id
_entity_poly.type
_entity_poly.pdbx_seq_one_letter_code
_entity_poly.pdbx_strand_id
1 'polypeptide(L)'
;MKNHALLNLLYASLLILTSSSPTYAKEPVAVANRQSEIIYSLFSGTISEDKNQLLFTHCSLSQDQYVLTFNHPEDEKRIRSLIQQDPDFWLNLRASASLVQDKRYLLVDGIAEVYPQKSCHLSKLLSDLNKF
;
A
#
# COMPACT_ATOMS: atom_id res chain seq x y z
N MET A 1 -48.54 -37.62 -21.37
CA MET A 1 -48.36 -37.27 -19.94
C MET A 1 -46.90 -36.96 -19.52
N LYS A 2 -45.94 -36.72 -20.45
CA LYS A 2 -44.53 -36.41 -20.10
C LYS A 2 -44.17 -34.91 -20.11
N ASN A 3 -44.92 -34.08 -20.84
CA ASN A 3 -44.58 -32.66 -21.04
C ASN A 3 -45.02 -31.73 -19.90
N HIS A 4 -46.07 -32.07 -19.14
CA HIS A 4 -46.55 -31.22 -18.04
C HIS A 4 -45.62 -31.22 -16.83
N ALA A 5 -44.94 -32.34 -16.56
CA ALA A 5 -43.99 -32.44 -15.46
C ALA A 5 -42.73 -31.58 -15.70
N LEU A 6 -42.24 -31.57 -16.94
CA LEU A 6 -41.09 -30.78 -17.37
C LEU A 6 -41.41 -29.27 -17.37
N LEU A 7 -42.62 -28.90 -17.80
CA LEU A 7 -43.10 -27.52 -17.76
C LEU A 7 -43.25 -27.00 -16.32
N ASN A 8 -43.76 -27.84 -15.40
CA ASN A 8 -43.91 -27.48 -13.99
C ASN A 8 -42.55 -27.35 -13.27
N LEU A 9 -41.57 -28.20 -13.60
CA LEU A 9 -40.21 -28.10 -13.08
C LEU A 9 -39.51 -26.79 -13.53
N LEU A 10 -39.72 -26.37 -14.78
CA LEU A 10 -39.20 -25.10 -15.30
C LEU A 10 -39.88 -23.88 -14.64
N TYR A 11 -41.19 -23.96 -14.37
CA TYR A 11 -41.91 -22.90 -13.65
C TYR A 11 -41.47 -22.75 -12.20
N ALA A 12 -41.24 -23.86 -11.50
CA ALA A 12 -40.78 -23.85 -10.11
C ALA A 12 -39.38 -23.23 -9.96
N SER A 13 -38.50 -23.42 -10.94
CA SER A 13 -37.15 -22.85 -10.92
C SER A 13 -37.14 -21.35 -11.28
N LEU A 14 -38.06 -20.90 -12.14
CA LEU A 14 -38.21 -19.47 -12.46
C LEU A 14 -38.72 -18.63 -11.26
N LEU A 15 -39.57 -19.22 -10.41
CA LEU A 15 -40.10 -18.56 -9.22
C LEU A 15 -39.05 -18.35 -8.11
N ILE A 16 -38.00 -19.17 -8.04
CA ILE A 16 -36.94 -19.04 -7.03
C ILE A 16 -35.98 -17.87 -7.37
N LEU A 17 -35.83 -17.52 -8.65
CA LEU A 17 -34.93 -16.45 -9.07
C LEU A 17 -35.47 -15.03 -8.82
N THR A 18 -36.78 -14.85 -8.62
CA THR A 18 -37.39 -13.50 -8.50
C THR A 18 -37.58 -13.03 -7.05
N SER A 19 -37.36 -13.88 -6.05
CA SER A 19 -37.52 -13.52 -4.63
C SER A 19 -36.27 -12.92 -3.98
N SER A 20 -35.11 -12.92 -4.65
CA SER A 20 -33.91 -12.27 -4.11
C SER A 20 -33.97 -10.76 -4.33
N SER A 21 -34.67 -10.05 -3.45
CA SER A 21 -34.46 -8.62 -3.31
C SER A 21 -33.05 -8.40 -2.73
N PRO A 22 -32.15 -7.65 -3.38
CA PRO A 22 -30.90 -7.27 -2.73
C PRO A 22 -31.27 -6.40 -1.54
N THR A 23 -31.24 -6.97 -0.33
CA THR A 23 -31.38 -6.20 0.88
C THR A 23 -30.06 -5.46 1.04
N TYR A 24 -29.99 -4.25 0.52
CA TYR A 24 -28.87 -3.36 0.76
C TYR A 24 -28.84 -3.10 2.28
N ALA A 25 -27.93 -3.77 2.98
CA ALA A 25 -27.66 -3.48 4.37
C ALA A 25 -27.05 -2.07 4.43
N LYS A 26 -27.91 -1.07 4.61
CA LYS A 26 -27.47 0.28 4.93
C LYS A 26 -26.87 0.22 6.32
N GLU A 27 -25.54 0.19 6.41
CA GLU A 27 -24.85 0.33 7.69
C GLU A 27 -25.41 1.58 8.40
N PRO A 28 -25.78 1.47 9.69
CA PRO A 28 -26.14 2.64 10.45
C PRO A 28 -24.94 3.59 10.42
N VAL A 29 -25.13 4.79 9.88
CA VAL A 29 -24.17 5.88 10.01
C VAL A 29 -24.19 6.28 11.48
N ALA A 30 -23.46 5.52 12.28
CA ALA A 30 -22.96 6.00 13.54
C ALA A 30 -22.11 7.21 13.17
N VAL A 31 -22.61 8.40 13.46
CA VAL A 31 -21.81 9.62 13.54
C VAL A 31 -20.89 9.43 14.74
N ALA A 32 -19.92 8.56 14.56
CA ALA A 32 -18.79 8.45 15.45
C ALA A 32 -17.98 9.71 15.16
N ASN A 33 -17.77 10.49 16.20
CA ASN A 33 -16.78 11.55 16.25
C ASN A 33 -15.40 10.88 16.11
N ARG A 34 -15.07 10.38 14.91
CA ARG A 34 -13.82 9.69 14.63
C ARG A 34 -12.84 10.77 14.22
N GLN A 35 -12.05 11.25 15.18
CA GLN A 35 -10.65 11.50 14.84
C GLN A 35 -10.16 10.19 14.25
N SER A 36 -10.06 10.14 12.93
CA SER A 36 -9.67 8.93 12.20
C SER A 36 -8.31 8.51 12.74
N GLU A 37 -8.27 7.37 13.41
CA GLU A 37 -7.03 6.78 13.90
C GLU A 37 -6.08 6.62 12.71
N ILE A 38 -4.89 7.22 12.80
CA ILE A 38 -3.88 7.11 11.74
C ILE A 38 -3.33 5.69 11.81
N ILE A 39 -3.53 4.93 10.74
CA ILE A 39 -3.05 3.55 10.64
C ILE A 39 -1.64 3.57 10.05
N TYR A 40 -0.67 3.10 10.83
CA TYR A 40 0.70 2.94 10.39
C TYR A 40 0.95 1.52 9.90
N SER A 41 1.61 1.40 8.75
CA SER A 41 2.06 0.15 8.15
C SER A 41 3.58 0.14 7.99
N LEU A 42 4.16 -1.04 7.77
CA LEU A 42 5.56 -1.17 7.41
C LEU A 42 5.74 -1.05 5.90
N PHE A 43 6.64 -0.17 5.48
CA PHE A 43 7.02 0.04 4.09
C PHE A 43 8.51 -0.25 3.94
N SER A 44 8.85 -1.25 3.12
CA SER A 44 10.22 -1.56 2.75
C SER A 44 10.62 -0.75 1.51
N GLY A 45 11.73 -0.03 1.52
CA GLY A 45 12.12 0.80 0.38
C GLY A 45 13.56 1.28 0.41
N THR A 46 13.99 1.85 -0.70
CA THR A 46 15.21 2.66 -0.79
C THR A 46 14.84 4.14 -0.74
N ILE A 47 15.73 4.98 -0.23
CA ILE A 47 15.53 6.44 -0.18
C ILE A 47 16.58 7.13 -1.02
N SER A 48 16.15 8.13 -1.78
CA SER A 48 17.01 9.08 -2.49
C SER A 48 16.64 10.51 -2.13
N GLU A 49 17.57 11.44 -2.38
CA GLU A 49 17.31 12.87 -2.26
C GLU A 49 17.29 13.53 -3.64
N ASP A 50 16.21 14.27 -3.94
CA ASP A 50 16.11 15.13 -5.13
C ASP A 50 15.63 16.52 -4.72
N LYS A 51 16.35 17.57 -5.11
CA LYS A 51 16.01 18.99 -4.81
C LYS A 51 15.60 19.21 -3.34
N ASN A 52 16.37 18.66 -2.41
CA ASN A 52 16.17 18.73 -0.96
C ASN A 52 14.92 17.98 -0.44
N GLN A 53 14.22 17.23 -1.30
CA GLN A 53 13.11 16.34 -0.94
C GLN A 53 13.62 14.89 -0.82
N LEU A 54 13.22 14.21 0.25
CA LEU A 54 13.44 12.78 0.40
C LEU A 54 12.34 12.01 -0.31
N LEU A 55 12.74 11.14 -1.23
CA LEU A 55 11.88 10.29 -2.03
C LEU A 55 12.11 8.83 -1.63
N PHE A 56 11.02 8.16 -1.27
CA PHE A 56 11.03 6.74 -0.94
C PHE A 56 10.50 5.95 -2.14
N THR A 57 11.29 5.00 -2.62
CA THR A 57 10.89 4.06 -3.66
C THR A 57 10.57 2.73 -2.99
N HIS A 58 9.31 2.31 -3.08
CA HIS A 58 8.82 1.12 -2.40
C HIS A 58 9.35 -0.16 -3.05
N CYS A 59 9.86 -1.10 -2.26
CA CYS A 59 10.33 -2.43 -2.67
C CYS A 59 9.14 -3.32 -3.10
N SER A 60 8.52 -2.97 -4.22
CA SER A 60 7.38 -3.66 -4.79
C SER A 60 7.56 -3.77 -6.30
N LEU A 61 6.72 -4.59 -6.95
CA LEU A 61 6.76 -4.74 -8.41
C LEU A 61 6.49 -3.41 -9.14
N SER A 62 5.61 -2.56 -8.59
CA SER A 62 5.28 -1.24 -9.15
C SER A 62 6.35 -0.17 -8.90
N GLN A 63 7.22 -0.37 -7.90
CA GLN A 63 8.25 0.59 -7.50
C GLN A 63 7.68 2.00 -7.25
N ASP A 64 6.51 2.08 -6.63
CA ASP A 64 5.85 3.35 -6.36
C ASP A 64 6.74 4.30 -5.56
N GLN A 65 6.78 5.56 -5.98
CA GLN A 65 7.52 6.62 -5.32
C GLN A 65 6.62 7.46 -4.42
N TYR A 66 7.14 7.80 -3.24
CA TYR A 66 6.47 8.57 -2.21
C TYR A 66 7.37 9.71 -1.75
N VAL A 67 6.77 10.88 -1.52
CA VAL A 67 7.44 11.97 -0.81
C VAL A 67 7.36 11.69 0.68
N LEU A 68 8.48 11.82 1.37
CA LEU A 68 8.51 11.64 2.82
C LEU A 68 8.15 12.94 3.54
N THR A 69 7.29 12.79 4.55
CA THR A 69 7.10 13.75 5.64
C THR A 69 7.33 13.02 6.95
N PHE A 70 7.67 13.74 8.02
CA PHE A 70 8.12 13.13 9.27
C PHE A 70 7.33 13.67 10.45
N ASN A 71 6.85 12.76 11.33
CA ASN A 71 6.37 13.13 12.66
C ASN A 71 7.54 13.58 13.56
N HIS A 72 8.73 13.02 13.33
CA HIS A 72 9.92 13.20 14.15
C HIS A 72 11.11 13.72 13.31
N PRO A 73 11.60 14.96 13.52
CA PRO A 73 12.72 15.53 12.77
C PRO A 73 14.02 14.71 12.87
N GLU A 74 14.22 14.02 13.98
CA GLU A 74 15.35 13.11 14.23
C GLU A 74 15.41 11.95 13.22
N ASP A 75 14.27 11.42 12.77
CA ASP A 75 14.25 10.38 11.73
C ASP A 75 14.68 10.95 10.38
N GLU A 76 14.24 12.15 10.03
CA GLU A 76 14.71 12.84 8.82
C GLU A 76 16.23 13.05 8.87
N LYS A 77 16.74 13.58 9.98
CA LYS A 77 18.19 13.80 10.17
C LYS A 77 18.98 12.50 10.08
N ARG A 78 18.47 11.42 10.66
CA ARG A 78 19.09 10.09 10.60
C ARG A 78 19.14 9.56 9.18
N ILE A 79 18.04 9.65 8.42
CA ILE A 79 17.99 9.23 7.01
C ILE A 79 18.98 10.04 6.16
N ARG A 80 19.00 11.36 6.31
CA ARG A 80 19.95 12.22 5.58
C ARG A 80 21.40 11.85 5.90
N SER A 81 21.69 11.53 7.16
CA SER A 81 23.02 11.07 7.56
C SER A 81 23.38 9.72 6.94
N LEU A 82 22.43 8.77 6.87
CA LEU A 82 22.63 7.48 6.20
C LEU A 82 22.95 7.65 4.72
N ILE A 83 22.18 8.49 4.00
CA ILE A 83 22.41 8.80 2.58
C ILE A 83 23.83 9.34 2.34
N GLN A 84 24.32 10.21 3.23
CA GLN A 84 25.66 10.79 3.13
C GLN A 84 26.77 9.79 3.43
N GLN A 85 26.53 8.81 4.30
CA GLN A 85 27.52 7.82 4.73
C GLN A 85 27.66 6.66 3.75
N ASP A 86 26.54 6.06 3.36
CA ASP A 86 26.49 4.94 2.42
C ASP A 86 25.15 5.00 1.67
N PRO A 87 25.14 5.40 0.38
CA PRO A 87 23.90 5.54 -0.38
C PRO A 87 23.26 4.20 -0.77
N ASP A 88 23.99 3.08 -0.66
CA ASP A 88 23.47 1.77 -1.02
C ASP A 88 22.84 1.09 0.21
N PHE A 89 21.61 1.46 0.53
CA PHE A 89 20.83 0.81 1.58
C PHE A 89 19.34 0.77 1.26
N TRP A 90 18.65 -0.17 1.88
CA TRP A 90 17.19 -0.15 1.99
C TRP A 90 16.78 -0.24 3.46
N LEU A 91 15.55 0.11 3.76
CA LEU A 91 15.07 0.22 5.13
C LEU A 91 13.58 -0.05 5.22
N ASN A 92 13.12 -0.31 6.45
CA ASN A 92 11.71 -0.42 6.78
C ASN A 92 11.25 0.85 7.52
N LEU A 93 10.27 1.55 6.96
CA LEU A 93 9.60 2.67 7.61
C LEU A 93 8.29 2.20 8.23
N ARG A 94 8.01 2.66 9.45
CA ARG A 94 6.65 2.73 9.96
C ARG A 94 6.04 4.04 9.47
N ALA A 95 5.03 3.95 8.61
CA ALA A 95 4.46 5.13 7.98
C ALA A 95 2.98 4.97 7.65
N SER A 96 2.30 6.11 7.46
CA SER A 96 0.95 6.18 6.92
C SER A 96 0.99 6.74 5.51
N ALA A 97 0.36 6.04 4.56
CA ALA A 97 0.30 6.47 3.16
C ALA A 97 -0.89 7.41 2.92
N SER A 98 -0.69 8.42 2.08
CA SER A 98 -1.76 9.29 1.60
C SER A 98 -1.54 9.70 0.14
N LEU A 99 -2.63 10.11 -0.50
CA LEU A 99 -2.64 10.63 -1.86
C LEU A 99 -3.20 12.05 -1.82
N VAL A 100 -2.41 13.03 -2.25
CA VAL A 100 -2.81 14.44 -2.30
C VAL A 100 -2.45 14.98 -3.69
N GLN A 101 -3.45 15.44 -4.44
CA GLN A 101 -3.25 16.00 -5.79
C GLN A 101 -2.44 15.05 -6.69
N ASP A 102 -2.82 13.77 -6.73
CA ASP A 102 -2.15 12.69 -7.47
C ASP A 102 -0.68 12.40 -7.07
N LYS A 103 -0.17 13.06 -6.04
CA LYS A 103 1.14 12.80 -5.46
C LYS A 103 1.00 11.94 -4.21
N ARG A 104 1.83 10.91 -4.12
CA ARG A 104 1.85 9.98 -2.98
C ARG A 104 2.80 10.48 -1.91
N TYR A 105 2.35 10.37 -0.66
CA TYR A 105 3.11 10.76 0.52
C TYR A 105 3.17 9.61 1.51
N LEU A 106 4.28 9.52 2.25
CA LEU A 106 4.40 8.70 3.44
C LEU A 106 4.69 9.63 4.62
N LEU A 107 3.76 9.67 5.57
CA LEU A 107 3.99 10.26 6.88
C LEU A 107 4.72 9.25 7.76
N VAL A 108 6.01 9.48 7.99
CA VAL A 108 6.90 8.60 8.73
C VAL A 108 6.75 8.82 10.22
N ASP A 109 6.49 7.73 10.93
CA ASP A 109 6.42 7.65 12.39
C ASP A 109 7.70 7.04 13.00
N GLY A 110 8.50 6.36 12.18
CA GLY A 110 9.80 5.87 12.62
C GLY A 110 10.50 4.97 11.62
N ILE A 111 11.81 4.81 11.83
CA ILE A 111 12.63 3.83 11.12
C ILE A 111 12.64 2.53 11.91
N ALA A 112 12.02 1.48 11.37
CA ALA A 112 11.98 0.18 12.02
C ALA A 112 13.32 -0.56 11.89
N GLU A 113 13.87 -0.61 10.68
CA GLU A 113 15.10 -1.38 10.38
C GLU A 113 15.87 -0.72 9.23
N VAL A 114 17.20 -0.93 9.20
CA VAL A 114 18.09 -0.44 8.14
C VAL A 114 18.99 -1.59 7.67
N TYR A 115 19.10 -1.75 6.36
CA TYR A 115 19.85 -2.81 5.70
C TYR A 115 20.92 -2.20 4.79
N PRO A 116 22.15 -1.98 5.30
CA PRO A 116 23.24 -1.39 4.51
C PRO A 116 23.76 -2.37 3.45
N GLN A 117 24.34 -1.81 2.38
CA GLN A 117 25.00 -2.48 1.27
C GLN A 117 24.15 -3.53 0.58
N LYS A 118 22.83 -3.30 0.56
CA LYS A 118 21.85 -4.21 -0.03
C LYS A 118 20.82 -3.41 -0.79
N SER A 119 20.26 -4.03 -1.83
CA SER A 119 19.06 -3.53 -2.49
C SER A 119 17.94 -4.54 -2.33
N CYS A 120 16.74 -4.06 -2.06
CA CYS A 120 15.53 -4.86 -2.05
C CYS A 120 14.88 -4.99 -3.44
N HIS A 121 15.35 -4.24 -4.44
CA HIS A 121 14.73 -4.22 -5.75
C HIS A 121 15.26 -5.37 -6.61
N LEU A 122 14.33 -6.24 -7.04
CA LEU A 122 14.63 -7.36 -7.94
C LEU A 122 15.36 -6.89 -9.21
N SER A 123 15.02 -5.72 -9.75
CA SER A 123 15.69 -5.14 -10.92
C SER A 123 17.19 -4.94 -10.70
N LYS A 124 17.62 -4.54 -9.49
CA LYS A 124 19.04 -4.37 -9.17
C LYS A 124 19.75 -5.72 -9.06
N LEU A 125 19.11 -6.71 -8.43
CA LEU A 125 19.62 -8.10 -8.41
C LEU A 125 19.82 -8.65 -9.83
N LEU A 126 18.82 -8.48 -10.71
CA LEU A 126 18.90 -8.94 -12.10
C LEU A 126 19.98 -8.20 -12.90
N SER A 127 20.14 -6.90 -12.67
CA SER A 127 21.17 -6.10 -13.34
C SER A 127 22.57 -6.54 -12.94
N ASP A 128 22.78 -6.94 -11.69
CA ASP A 128 24.08 -7.41 -11.22
C ASP A 128 24.43 -8.80 -11.76
N LEU A 129 23.44 -9.68 -11.97
CA LEU A 129 23.64 -10.98 -12.63
C LEU A 129 24.09 -10.83 -14.09
N ASN A 130 23.59 -9.83 -14.81
CA ASN A 130 23.95 -9.57 -16.21
C ASN A 130 25.34 -8.93 -16.40
N LYS A 131 26.07 -8.63 -15.32
CA LYS A 131 27.44 -8.11 -15.37
C LYS A 131 28.49 -9.23 -15.41
N PHE A 132 28.08 -10.48 -15.30
CA PHE A 132 28.90 -11.69 -15.39
C PHE A 132 28.58 -12.45 -16.68
#